data_AF-A0A3Q3M453-F1
#
_entry.id   AF-A0A3Q3M453-F1
#
_cell.length_a   1.000
_cell.length_b   1.000
_cell.length_c   1.000
_cell.angle_alpha   90.00
_cell.angle_beta   90.00
_cell.angle_gamma   90.00
#
_symmetry.space_group_name_H-M   'P 1'
#
loop_
_entity.id
_entity.type
_entity.pdbx_description
1 polymer ?
#
loop_
_entity_poly.entity_id
_entity_poly.type
_entity_poly.pdbx_seq_one_letter_code
_entity_poly.pdbx_strand_id
1 'polypeptide(L)'
;MLLVILLLKRVIFFFKEPMKSCCTQYHESPIPFKALQHYTVQDEKQNCNIKAIIFTTKKNRLVCANPDREWVQYAIGERNIRESKGPSESEQ
;
A
#
# COMPACT_ATOMS: atom_id res chain seq x y z
N MET A 1 11.38 34.71 17.81
CA MET A 1 11.94 33.74 16.82
C MET A 1 11.65 32.29 17.16
N LEU A 2 11.93 31.80 18.39
CA LEU A 2 11.71 30.39 18.76
C LEU A 2 10.24 29.93 18.66
N LEU A 3 9.30 30.76 19.13
CA LEU A 3 7.86 30.47 19.02
C LEU A 3 7.39 30.38 17.56
N VAL A 4 7.91 31.26 16.70
CA VAL A 4 7.63 31.23 15.26
C VAL A 4 8.16 29.93 14.65
N ILE A 5 9.38 29.49 14.99
CA ILE A 5 9.95 28.21 14.50
C ILE A 5 9.13 27.01 14.98
N LEU A 6 8.65 27.00 16.23
CA LEU A 6 7.81 25.91 16.76
C LEU A 6 6.44 25.85 16.07
N LEU A 7 5.83 27.01 15.81
CA LEU A 7 4.57 27.10 15.05
C LEU A 7 4.78 26.63 13.59
N LEU A 8 5.85 27.07 12.94
CA LEU A 8 6.20 26.64 11.59
C LEU A 8 6.44 25.13 11.50
N LYS A 9 7.17 24.56 12.47
CA LYS A 9 7.42 23.10 12.54
C LYS A 9 6.12 22.31 12.67
N ARG A 10 5.15 22.78 13.46
CA ARG A 10 3.82 22.17 13.55
C ARG A 10 3.10 22.23 12.21
N VAL A 11 3.05 23.41 11.59
CA VAL A 11 2.42 23.64 10.29
C VAL A 11 2.99 22.71 9.20
N ILE A 12 4.32 22.61 9.11
CA ILE A 12 5.00 21.73 8.14
C ILE A 12 4.70 20.24 8.42
N PHE A 13 4.60 19.84 9.69
CA PHE A 13 4.23 18.47 10.08
C PHE A 13 2.79 18.13 9.67
N PHE A 14 1.85 19.07 9.78
CA PHE A 14 0.46 18.89 9.34
C PHE A 14 0.31 18.78 7.82
N PHE A 15 1.11 19.52 7.04
CA PHE A 15 1.07 19.50 5.57
C PHE A 15 1.87 18.37 4.92
N LYS A 16 2.44 17.45 5.69
CA LYS A 16 2.97 16.18 5.17
C LYS A 16 1.81 15.23 4.86
N GLU A 17 0.90 15.64 4.00
CA GLU A 17 0.16 14.63 3.25
C GLU A 17 1.19 13.94 2.35
N PRO A 18 1.37 12.61 2.47
CA PRO A 18 2.17 11.90 1.50
C PRO A 18 1.50 12.15 0.15
N MET A 19 2.19 12.87 -0.75
CA MET A 19 1.76 12.96 -2.15
C MET A 19 1.46 11.53 -2.58
N LYS A 20 0.21 11.28 -3.00
CA LYS A 20 -0.23 9.94 -3.40
C LYS A 20 0.55 9.55 -4.66
N SER A 21 1.73 8.98 -4.48
CA SER A 21 2.53 8.42 -5.56
C SER A 21 1.82 7.17 -6.06
N CYS A 22 1.46 7.12 -7.34
CA CYS A 22 0.97 5.90 -7.94
C CYS A 22 2.10 5.03 -8.46
N CYS A 23 1.78 3.74 -8.63
CA CYS A 23 2.62 2.80 -9.33
C CYS A 23 2.83 3.26 -10.76
N THR A 24 4.09 3.23 -11.20
CA THR A 24 4.53 3.45 -12.58
C THR A 24 5.23 2.21 -13.17
N GLN A 25 5.53 1.22 -12.33
CA GLN A 25 6.14 -0.06 -12.70
C GLN A 25 5.65 -1.18 -11.78
N TYR A 26 5.70 -2.42 -12.27
CA TYR A 26 5.40 -3.62 -11.51
C TYR A 26 6.64 -4.26 -10.90
N HIS A 27 6.45 -4.89 -9.74
CA HIS A 27 7.36 -5.85 -9.16
C HIS A 27 7.17 -7.20 -9.85
N GLU A 28 8.24 -7.73 -10.44
CA GLU A 28 8.15 -8.91 -11.31
C GLU A 28 8.02 -10.23 -10.54
N SER A 29 8.62 -10.32 -9.35
CA SER A 29 8.69 -11.56 -8.60
C SER A 29 7.55 -11.75 -7.61
N PRO A 30 7.06 -12.99 -7.39
CA PRO A 30 6.11 -13.27 -6.33
C PRO A 30 6.65 -12.89 -4.95
N ILE A 31 5.77 -12.38 -4.10
CA ILE A 31 6.09 -12.06 -2.70
C ILE A 31 5.55 -13.19 -1.82
N PRO A 32 6.31 -13.64 -0.80
CA PRO A 32 5.78 -14.62 0.15
C PRO A 32 4.47 -14.14 0.77
N PHE A 33 3.40 -14.93 0.64
CA PHE A 33 2.06 -14.56 1.10
C PHE A 33 2.02 -14.13 2.57
N LYS A 34 2.78 -14.81 3.44
CA LYS A 34 2.89 -14.49 4.87
C LYS A 34 3.40 -13.07 5.15
N ALA A 35 4.10 -12.46 4.19
CA ALA A 35 4.58 -11.09 4.29
C ALA A 35 3.52 -10.05 3.88
N LEU A 36 2.41 -10.43 3.27
CA LEU A 36 1.36 -9.52 2.80
C LEU A 36 0.34 -9.22 3.91
N GLN A 37 0.14 -7.93 4.20
CA GLN A 37 -0.76 -7.46 5.24
C GLN A 37 -2.12 -7.04 4.69
N HIS A 38 -2.16 -6.31 3.58
CA HIS A 38 -3.39 -5.97 2.86
C HIS A 38 -3.02 -5.55 1.43
N TYR A 39 -4.02 -5.24 0.60
CA TYR A 39 -3.79 -4.67 -0.72
C TYR A 39 -4.74 -3.51 -0.96
N THR A 40 -4.40 -2.65 -1.93
CA THR A 40 -5.30 -1.65 -2.49
C THR A 40 -5.28 -1.74 -4.01
N VAL A 41 -6.36 -1.28 -4.63
CA VAL A 41 -6.47 -1.23 -6.09
C VAL A 41 -6.12 0.17 -6.56
N GLN A 42 -5.25 0.25 -7.55
CA GLN A 42 -4.99 1.46 -8.33
C GLN A 42 -5.65 1.31 -9.70
N ASP A 43 -6.63 2.17 -9.97
CA ASP A 43 -7.22 2.32 -11.29
C ASP A 43 -6.38 3.27 -12.17
N GLU A 44 -6.57 3.15 -13.47
CA GLU A 44 -6.03 4.11 -14.43
C GLU A 44 -6.83 5.43 -14.32
N LYS A 45 -6.16 6.49 -13.85
CA LYS A 45 -6.71 7.85 -13.72
C LYS A 45 -5.75 8.84 -14.38
N GLN A 46 -6.15 10.09 -14.61
CA GLN A 46 -5.36 11.04 -15.41
C GLN A 46 -3.88 11.18 -15.01
N ASN A 47 -3.52 10.96 -13.73
CA ASN A 47 -2.14 11.02 -13.25
C ASN A 47 -1.47 9.65 -13.02
N CYS A 48 -2.21 8.55 -13.18
CA CYS A 48 -1.76 7.19 -12.90
C CYS A 48 -2.12 6.31 -14.10
N ASN A 49 -1.13 6.08 -14.95
CA ASN A 49 -1.30 5.52 -16.30
C ASN A 49 -1.22 3.99 -16.35
N ILE A 50 -1.15 3.31 -15.20
CA ILE A 50 -1.20 1.85 -15.14
C ILE A 50 -2.19 1.39 -14.08
N LYS A 51 -2.93 0.32 -14.39
CA LYS A 51 -3.70 -0.44 -13.40
C LYS A 51 -2.74 -1.26 -12.55
N ALA A 52 -2.89 -1.21 -11.23
CA ALA A 52 -2.00 -1.95 -10.33
C ALA A 52 -2.73 -2.45 -9.08
N ILE A 53 -2.20 -3.54 -8.53
CA ILE A 53 -2.51 -3.99 -7.17
C ILE A 53 -1.33 -3.55 -6.30
N ILE A 54 -1.61 -2.77 -5.26
CA ILE A 54 -0.58 -2.30 -4.33
C ILE A 54 -0.67 -3.18 -3.09
N PHE A 55 0.26 -4.10 -2.95
CA PHE A 55 0.39 -4.88 -1.73
C PHE A 55 1.11 -4.07 -0.66
N THR A 56 0.49 -3.96 0.51
CA THR A 56 1.18 -3.51 1.73
C THR A 56 1.70 -4.74 2.46
N THR A 57 3.00 -4.79 2.66
CA THR A 57 3.64 -5.85 3.46
C THR A 57 3.50 -5.56 4.95
N LYS A 58 3.67 -6.58 5.80
CA LYS A 58 3.75 -6.43 7.27
C LYS A 58 4.85 -5.47 7.74
N LYS A 59 5.83 -5.17 6.87
CA LYS A 59 6.90 -4.17 7.12
C LYS A 59 6.54 -2.78 6.58
N ASN A 60 5.26 -2.51 6.28
CA ASN A 60 4.76 -1.27 5.69
C ASN A 60 5.41 -0.87 4.36
N ARG A 61 6.00 -1.84 3.63
CA ARG A 61 6.47 -1.60 2.26
C ARG A 61 5.31 -1.78 1.28
N LEU A 62 5.17 -0.83 0.37
CA LEU A 62 4.25 -0.89 -0.76
C LEU A 62 4.93 -1.61 -1.92
N VAL A 63 4.23 -2.56 -2.53
CA VAL A 63 4.71 -3.29 -3.71
C VAL A 63 3.64 -3.26 -4.79
N CYS A 64 3.96 -2.61 -5.90
CA CYS A 64 3.13 -2.54 -7.09
C CYS A 64 3.18 -3.88 -7.83
N ALA A 65 2.03 -4.47 -8.14
CA ALA A 65 1.94 -5.74 -8.84
C ALA A 65 0.95 -5.67 -10.00
N ASN A 66 1.26 -6.41 -11.07
CA ASN A 66 0.41 -6.48 -12.25
C ASN A 66 -0.83 -7.34 -11.94
N PRO A 67 -2.06 -6.80 -12.06
CA PRO A 67 -3.30 -7.55 -11.76
C PRO A 67 -3.51 -8.81 -12.62
N ASP A 68 -2.84 -8.90 -13.77
CA ASP A 68 -3.00 -9.99 -14.73
C ASP A 68 -2.04 -11.16 -14.48
N ARG A 69 -1.16 -11.07 -13.46
CA ARG A 69 -0.27 -12.16 -13.07
C ARG A 69 -1.00 -13.16 -12.16
N GLU A 70 -0.85 -14.45 -12.43
CA GLU A 70 -1.48 -15.53 -11.65
C GLU A 70 -1.17 -15.43 -10.14
N TRP A 71 0.09 -15.18 -9.77
CA TRP A 71 0.48 -15.07 -8.36
C TRP A 71 -0.21 -13.90 -7.64
N VAL A 72 -0.54 -12.83 -8.37
CA VAL A 72 -1.23 -11.65 -7.82
C VAL A 72 -2.68 -11.99 -7.55
N GLN A 73 -3.34 -12.67 -8.48
CA GLN A 73 -4.72 -13.13 -8.32
C GLN A 73 -4.84 -14.14 -7.17
N TYR A 74 -3.90 -15.08 -7.06
CA TYR A 74 -3.81 -16.01 -5.93
C TYR A 74 -3.67 -15.26 -4.60
N ALA A 75 -2.73 -14.29 -4.53
CA ALA A 75 -2.52 -13.50 -3.33
C ALA A 75 -3.76 -12.69 -2.91
N ILE A 76 -4.49 -12.11 -3.87
CA ILE A 76 -5.76 -11.39 -3.62
C ILE A 76 -6.81 -12.35 -3.05
N GLY A 77 -7.00 -13.51 -3.67
CA GLY A 77 -7.97 -14.52 -3.20
C GLY A 77 -7.69 -14.92 -1.75
N GLU A 78 -6.45 -15.26 -1.44
CA GLU A 78 -6.05 -15.61 -0.07
C GLU A 78 -6.24 -14.46 0.92
N ARG A 79 -5.97 -13.22 0.51
CA ARG A 79 -6.21 -12.02 1.33
C ARG A 79 -7.70 -11.80 1.62
N ASN A 80 -8.56 -11.96 0.62
CA ASN A 80 -10.01 -11.83 0.75
C ASN A 80 -10.59 -12.90 1.70
N ILE A 81 -10.09 -14.14 1.61
CA ILE A 81 -10.49 -15.22 2.54
C ILE A 81 -10.13 -14.85 3.98
N ARG A 82 -8.93 -14.30 4.23
CA ARG A 82 -8.53 -13.90 5.59
C ARG A 82 -9.34 -12.72 6.12
N GLU A 83 -9.66 -11.75 5.27
CA GLU A 83 -10.51 -10.61 5.64
C GLU A 83 -11.93 -11.06 6.03
N SER A 84 -12.50 -12.02 5.29
CA SER A 84 -13.81 -12.61 5.63
C SER A 84 -13.83 -13.37 6.96
N LYS A 85 -12.68 -13.83 7.45
CA LYS A 85 -12.54 -14.53 8.74
C LYS A 85 -12.33 -13.58 9.92
N GLY A 86 -12.27 -12.26 9.68
CA GLY A 86 -11.94 -11.26 10.69
C GLY A 86 -10.47 -11.33 11.15
N PRO A 87 -9.99 -10.35 11.93
CA PRO A 87 -8.65 -10.42 12.51
C PRO A 87 -8.54 -11.65 13.40
N SER A 88 -7.62 -12.57 13.08
CA SER A 88 -7.16 -13.55 14.06
C SER A 88 -6.52 -12.77 15.22
N GLU A 89 -7.08 -12.90 16.43
CA GLU A 89 -6.49 -12.42 17.68
C GLU A 89 -5.08 -13.00 17.87
N SER A 90 -4.06 -12.39 17.25
CA SER A 90 -2.65 -12.67 17.47
C SER A 90 -1.75 -11.71 16.68
N GLU A 91 -1.99 -10.40 16.75
CA GLU A 91 -0.92 -9.42 16.49
C GLU A 91 -1.26 -8.13 17.28
N GLN A 92 -0.97 -8.24 18.58
CA GLN A 92 -0.97 -7.24 19.69
C GLN A 92 -2.27 -6.91 20.40
#